data_AF-A0A0F8YFE0-F1
#
_entry.id   AF-A0A0F8YFE0-F1
#
_cell.length_a   1.000
_cell.length_b   1.000
_cell.length_c   1.000
_cell.angle_alpha   90.00
_cell.angle_beta   90.00
_cell.angle_gamma   90.00
#
_symmetry.space_group_name_H-M   'P 1'
#
loop_
_entity.id
_entity.type
_entity.pdbx_description
1 polymer ?
#
loop_
_entity_poly.entity_id
_entity_poly.type
_entity_poly.pdbx_seq_one_letter_code
_entity_poly.pdbx_strand_id
1 'polypeptide(L)'
;SSGPHGGFTGWHSSPYALNVSSGSGGGIYGVGQIATIVADAPPAGMVFNAWTGDTAGIDNVNADTTITMPASETSITATYQPEIEPNYWLGDLNHDLVVDVLDLNMVLIVWGKTVEDDPISVPLADVNYDGTVDISDLNAVLIDWGKTGFAP
;
A
#
# COMPACT_ATOMS: atom_id res chain seq x y z
N SER A 1 -13.55 -64.14 -18.37
CA SER A 1 -13.26 -63.36 -17.14
C SER A 1 -12.67 -62.02 -17.56
N SER A 2 -13.52 -61.00 -17.67
CA SER A 2 -13.12 -59.63 -17.99
C SER A 2 -13.00 -58.83 -16.70
N GLY A 3 -11.80 -58.37 -16.37
CA GLY A 3 -11.59 -57.29 -15.41
C GLY A 3 -10.91 -56.13 -16.12
N PRO A 4 -11.37 -54.89 -15.95
CA PRO A 4 -10.53 -53.71 -16.12
C PRO A 4 -10.07 -53.26 -14.71
N HIS A 5 -8.78 -53.31 -14.40
CA HIS A 5 -7.80 -52.25 -14.65
C HIS A 5 -8.23 -50.88 -14.12
N GLY A 6 -7.55 -50.46 -13.05
CA GLY A 6 -7.85 -49.27 -12.27
C GLY A 6 -7.72 -47.98 -13.06
N GLY A 7 -8.71 -47.10 -12.86
CA GLY A 7 -8.63 -45.70 -13.23
C GLY A 7 -8.06 -44.91 -12.05
N PHE A 8 -6.88 -44.34 -12.24
CA PHE A 8 -6.37 -43.25 -11.43
C PHE A 8 -7.33 -42.06 -11.59
N THR A 9 -8.14 -41.77 -10.58
CA THR A 9 -8.85 -40.48 -10.52
C THR A 9 -7.83 -39.43 -10.11
N GLY A 10 -7.08 -38.92 -11.08
CA GLY A 10 -6.34 -37.68 -10.89
C GLY A 10 -7.34 -36.57 -10.66
N TRP A 11 -7.59 -36.22 -9.39
CA TRP A 11 -8.28 -34.99 -9.04
C TRP A 11 -7.34 -33.84 -9.44
N HIS A 12 -7.41 -33.41 -10.69
CA HIS A 12 -6.88 -32.10 -11.04
C HIS A 12 -7.75 -31.10 -10.28
N SER A 13 -7.21 -30.48 -9.23
CA SER A 13 -7.89 -29.34 -8.64
C SER A 13 -8.02 -28.29 -9.75
N SER A 14 -9.24 -27.87 -10.07
CA SER A 14 -9.43 -26.73 -10.97
C SER A 14 -8.60 -25.57 -10.44
N PRO A 15 -7.77 -24.93 -11.26
CA PRO A 15 -6.99 -23.80 -10.80
C PRO A 15 -7.90 -22.60 -10.54
N TYR A 16 -7.45 -21.69 -9.70
CA TYR A 16 -8.16 -20.48 -9.30
C TYR A 16 -7.38 -19.23 -9.70
N ALA A 17 -8.10 -18.13 -9.92
CA ALA A 17 -7.49 -16.84 -10.22
C ALA A 17 -7.00 -16.15 -8.94
N LEU A 18 -5.78 -15.62 -9.01
CA LEU A 18 -5.21 -14.67 -8.07
C LEU A 18 -5.19 -13.30 -8.76
N ASN A 19 -6.05 -12.39 -8.31
CA ASN A 19 -6.09 -11.00 -8.76
C ASN A 19 -5.26 -10.15 -7.79
N VAL A 20 -4.24 -9.46 -8.29
CA VAL A 20 -3.37 -8.60 -7.49
C VAL A 20 -3.50 -7.17 -8.00
N SER A 21 -3.90 -6.26 -7.12
CA SER A 21 -4.00 -4.82 -7.40
C SER A 21 -2.86 -4.07 -6.71
N SER A 22 -2.31 -3.07 -7.40
CA SER A 22 -1.14 -2.28 -6.95
C SER A 22 0.08 -3.12 -6.60
N GLY A 23 0.23 -4.26 -7.28
CA GLY A 23 1.32 -5.18 -7.12
C GLY A 23 1.35 -6.24 -8.23
N SER A 24 2.34 -7.11 -8.16
CA SER A 24 2.60 -8.16 -9.15
C SER A 24 2.47 -9.56 -8.53
N GLY A 25 2.43 -10.59 -9.38
CA GLY A 25 2.27 -12.00 -8.96
C GLY A 25 0.90 -12.61 -9.25
N GLY A 26 -0.04 -11.84 -9.79
CA GLY A 26 -1.35 -12.35 -10.22
C GLY A 26 -1.27 -13.39 -11.34
N GLY A 27 -2.32 -14.20 -11.47
CA GLY A 27 -2.36 -15.30 -12.45
C GLY A 27 -3.33 -16.42 -12.08
N ILE A 28 -3.16 -17.57 -12.75
CA ILE A 28 -3.97 -18.77 -12.52
C ILE A 28 -3.10 -19.83 -11.83
N TYR A 29 -3.52 -20.28 -10.65
CA TYR A 29 -2.72 -21.15 -9.78
C TYR A 29 -3.52 -22.38 -9.33
N GLY A 30 -2.86 -23.52 -9.22
CA GLY A 30 -3.46 -24.72 -8.60
C GLY A 30 -3.59 -24.57 -7.08
N VAL A 31 -4.50 -25.30 -6.46
CA VAL A 31 -4.66 -25.27 -4.99
C VAL A 31 -3.38 -25.72 -4.31
N GLY A 32 -2.93 -24.96 -3.31
CA GLY A 32 -1.68 -25.21 -2.59
C GLY A 32 -0.42 -24.80 -3.35
N GLN A 33 -0.54 -24.31 -4.59
CA GLN A 33 0.60 -23.72 -5.29
C GLN A 33 0.99 -22.40 -4.62
N ILE A 34 2.29 -22.16 -4.51
CA ILE A 34 2.84 -20.94 -3.92
C ILE A 34 3.12 -19.94 -5.05
N ALA A 35 2.60 -18.73 -4.92
CA ALA A 35 2.88 -17.60 -5.81
C ALA A 35 3.64 -16.51 -5.04
N THR A 36 4.69 -15.96 -5.64
CA THR A 36 5.36 -14.77 -5.11
C THR A 36 4.55 -13.53 -5.49
N ILE A 37 4.28 -12.67 -4.51
CA ILE A 37 3.59 -11.41 -4.68
C ILE A 37 4.50 -10.28 -4.18
N VAL A 38 4.55 -9.19 -4.96
CA VAL A 38 5.44 -8.05 -4.71
C VAL A 38 4.62 -6.79 -4.87
N ALA A 39 4.66 -5.90 -3.88
CA ALA A 39 3.96 -4.63 -3.97
C ALA A 39 4.62 -3.77 -5.07
N ASP A 40 3.83 -2.98 -5.79
CA ASP A 40 4.42 -2.00 -6.71
C ASP A 40 5.24 -0.96 -5.92
N ALA A 41 6.12 -0.24 -6.60
CA ALA A 41 6.85 0.85 -5.96
C ALA A 41 5.85 1.87 -5.38
N PRO A 42 6.00 2.28 -4.10
CA PRO A 42 5.10 3.24 -3.50
C PRO A 42 5.21 4.60 -4.22
N PRO A 43 4.14 5.42 -4.22
CA PRO A 43 4.25 6.83 -4.54
C PRO A 43 5.31 7.53 -3.68
N ALA A 44 5.81 8.68 -4.13
CA ALA A 44 6.76 9.48 -3.35
C ALA A 44 6.17 9.83 -1.97
N GLY A 45 6.99 9.74 -0.91
CA GLY A 45 6.59 10.01 0.48
C GLY A 45 5.66 8.95 1.08
N MET A 46 5.51 7.79 0.44
CA MET A 46 4.81 6.64 0.98
C MET A 46 5.71 5.42 1.08
N VAL A 47 5.33 4.51 1.97
CA VAL A 47 5.86 3.16 2.07
C VAL A 47 4.74 2.14 1.95
N PHE A 48 5.10 0.93 1.51
CA PHE A 48 4.19 -0.20 1.57
C PHE A 48 3.71 -0.39 3.01
N ASN A 49 2.39 -0.49 3.17
CA ASN A 49 1.76 -0.71 4.46
C ASN A 49 1.46 -2.20 4.64
N ALA A 50 0.52 -2.73 3.86
CA ALA A 50 0.11 -4.13 3.93
C ALA A 50 -0.63 -4.63 2.69
N TRP A 51 -0.71 -5.94 2.54
CA TRP A 51 -1.69 -6.61 1.68
C TRP A 51 -3.04 -6.66 2.38
N THR A 52 -4.11 -6.33 1.66
CA THR A 52 -5.51 -6.38 2.13
C THR A 52 -6.40 -7.16 1.17
N GLY A 53 -7.63 -7.48 1.59
CA GLY A 53 -8.56 -8.35 0.83
C GLY A 53 -8.50 -9.79 1.32
N ASP A 54 -8.45 -10.74 0.39
CA ASP A 54 -8.40 -12.18 0.67
C ASP A 54 -7.01 -12.63 1.10
N THR A 55 -6.54 -12.19 2.27
CA THR A 55 -5.16 -12.41 2.74
C THR A 55 -4.90 -13.81 3.32
N ALA A 56 -5.88 -14.71 3.25
CA ALA A 56 -5.73 -16.08 3.72
C ALA A 56 -4.65 -16.82 2.91
N GLY A 57 -3.63 -17.32 3.59
CA GLY A 57 -2.52 -18.03 2.97
C GLY A 57 -1.34 -17.15 2.53
N ILE A 58 -1.41 -15.83 2.77
CA ILE A 58 -0.24 -14.94 2.67
C ILE A 58 0.68 -15.18 3.87
N ASP A 59 1.97 -15.39 3.63
CA ASP A 59 2.94 -15.69 4.69
C ASP A 59 3.23 -14.47 5.58
N ASN A 60 3.40 -13.29 4.99
CA ASN A 60 3.53 -12.04 5.72
C ASN A 60 2.85 -10.89 4.98
N VAL A 61 1.71 -10.44 5.50
CA VAL A 61 0.93 -9.34 4.88
C VAL A 61 1.67 -8.00 4.86
N ASN A 62 2.74 -7.82 5.64
CA ASN A 62 3.48 -6.56 5.75
C ASN A 62 4.85 -6.58 5.02
N ALA A 63 5.04 -7.48 4.05
CA ALA A 63 6.25 -7.49 3.21
C ALA A 63 5.97 -8.00 1.79
N ASP A 64 6.96 -7.85 0.91
CA ASP A 64 7.08 -8.71 -0.27
C ASP A 64 7.16 -10.16 0.19
N THR A 65 6.29 -11.01 -0.38
CA THR A 65 5.95 -12.27 0.27
C THR A 65 5.43 -13.30 -0.72
N THR A 66 4.91 -14.38 -0.18
CA THR A 66 4.28 -15.48 -0.90
C THR A 66 2.86 -15.69 -0.42
N ILE A 67 2.02 -16.17 -1.32
CA ILE A 67 0.67 -16.67 -1.03
C ILE A 67 0.56 -18.13 -1.43
N THR A 68 0.05 -18.95 -0.51
CA THR A 68 -0.37 -20.32 -0.82
C THR A 68 -1.81 -20.29 -1.32
N MET A 69 -2.01 -20.65 -2.59
CA MET A 69 -3.31 -20.50 -3.25
C MET A 69 -4.41 -21.34 -2.59
N PRO A 70 -5.51 -20.74 -2.11
CA PRO A 70 -6.64 -21.47 -1.56
C PRO A 70 -7.49 -22.14 -2.66
N ALA A 71 -8.48 -22.94 -2.25
CA ALA A 71 -9.45 -23.57 -3.15
C ALA A 71 -10.59 -22.62 -3.55
N SER A 72 -10.26 -21.37 -3.85
CA SER A 72 -11.18 -20.32 -4.27
C SER A 72 -10.44 -19.22 -5.03
N GLU A 73 -11.17 -18.44 -5.84
CA GLU A 73 -10.65 -17.18 -6.36
C GLU A 73 -10.21 -16.26 -5.21
N THR A 74 -9.12 -15.52 -5.41
CA THR A 74 -8.47 -14.70 -4.38
C THR A 74 -8.17 -13.33 -4.96
N SER A 75 -8.60 -12.26 -4.29
CA SER A 75 -8.31 -10.89 -4.68
C SER A 75 -7.63 -10.13 -3.56
N ILE A 76 -6.44 -9.60 -3.84
CA ILE A 76 -5.63 -8.87 -2.87
C ILE A 76 -5.17 -7.53 -3.44
N THR A 77 -4.95 -6.57 -2.55
CA THR A 77 -4.50 -5.21 -2.91
C THR A 77 -3.38 -4.77 -1.99
N ALA A 78 -2.28 -4.27 -2.56
CA ALA A 78 -1.24 -3.59 -1.80
C ALA A 78 -1.73 -2.19 -1.40
N THR A 79 -1.66 -1.87 -0.11
CA THR A 79 -1.95 -0.54 0.42
C THR A 79 -0.66 0.14 0.85
N TYR A 80 -0.70 1.47 0.82
CA TYR A 80 0.43 2.32 1.14
C TYR A 80 0.03 3.28 2.26
N GLN A 81 1.01 3.70 3.03
CA GLN A 81 0.86 4.73 4.05
C GLN A 81 1.99 5.74 3.92
N PRO A 82 1.82 6.95 4.44
CA PRO A 82 2.89 7.93 4.52
C PRO A 82 4.15 7.32 5.16
N GLU A 83 5.29 7.63 4.57
CA GLU A 83 6.59 7.30 5.13
C GLU A 83 6.81 8.18 6.36
N ILE A 84 6.33 7.73 7.53
CA ILE A 84 6.63 8.39 8.80
C ILE A 84 8.07 8.02 9.15
N GLU A 85 9.02 8.76 8.58
CA GLU A 85 10.37 8.80 9.09
C GLU A 85 10.29 9.43 10.49
N PRO A 86 10.55 8.69 11.59
CA PRO A 86 10.16 9.06 12.96
C PRO A 86 10.90 10.26 13.56
N ASN A 87 11.47 11.12 12.72
CA ASN A 87 12.34 12.20 13.09
C ASN A 87 12.08 13.49 12.28
N TYR A 88 11.07 13.58 11.43
CA TYR A 88 10.78 14.85 10.73
C TYR A 88 9.85 15.74 11.56
N TRP A 89 9.95 17.05 11.36
CA TRP A 89 8.92 17.98 11.84
C TRP A 89 7.63 17.73 11.07
N LEU A 90 6.46 17.83 11.73
CA LEU A 90 5.17 17.61 11.06
C LEU A 90 4.95 18.63 9.94
N GLY A 91 5.57 19.80 10.03
CA GLY A 91 5.56 20.81 8.97
C GLY A 91 6.57 20.63 7.84
N ASP A 92 7.48 19.65 7.89
CA ASP A 92 8.43 19.35 6.80
C ASP A 92 7.80 18.30 5.89
N LEU A 93 7.05 18.74 4.88
CA LEU A 93 6.25 17.88 4.01
C LEU A 93 7.07 17.37 2.82
N ASN A 94 8.08 18.13 2.39
CA ASN A 94 8.95 17.75 1.26
C ASN A 94 10.19 16.94 1.69
N HIS A 95 10.38 16.78 3.00
CA HIS A 95 11.45 16.03 3.67
C HIS A 95 12.86 16.57 3.39
N ASP A 96 13.01 17.88 3.17
CA ASP A 96 14.30 18.54 2.90
C ASP A 96 15.07 18.99 4.17
N LEU A 97 14.51 18.69 5.36
CA LEU A 97 15.02 19.08 6.68
C LEU A 97 14.88 20.57 6.99
N VAL A 98 14.03 21.29 6.28
CA VAL A 98 13.73 22.70 6.53
C VAL A 98 12.23 22.94 6.35
N VAL A 99 11.57 23.42 7.39
CA VAL A 99 10.17 23.86 7.25
C VAL A 99 10.12 25.26 6.67
N ASP A 100 9.74 25.39 5.40
CA ASP A 100 9.70 26.65 4.68
C ASP A 100 8.54 26.82 3.69
N VAL A 101 8.70 27.75 2.74
CA VAL A 101 7.68 28.08 1.75
C VAL A 101 7.36 26.92 0.81
N LEU A 102 8.27 25.96 0.65
CA LEU A 102 8.04 24.77 -0.16
C LEU A 102 7.01 23.86 0.51
N ASP A 103 7.05 23.68 1.83
CA ASP A 103 6.05 22.90 2.57
C ASP A 103 4.69 23.59 2.57
N LEU A 104 4.68 24.91 2.76
CA LEU A 104 3.47 25.71 2.62
C LEU A 104 2.85 25.54 1.24
N ASN A 105 3.69 25.55 0.19
CA ASN A 105 3.21 25.39 -1.17
C ASN A 105 2.58 24.01 -1.41
N MET A 106 3.04 22.96 -0.74
CA MET A 106 2.41 21.63 -0.81
C MET A 106 0.97 21.66 -0.30
N VAL A 107 0.73 22.28 0.87
CA VAL A 107 -0.62 22.46 1.42
C VAL A 107 -1.51 23.30 0.48
N LEU A 108 -0.95 24.36 -0.10
CA LEU A 108 -1.72 25.27 -0.98
C LEU A 108 -2.07 24.65 -2.34
N ILE A 109 -1.25 23.76 -2.89
CA ILE A 109 -1.49 23.11 -4.19
C ILE A 109 -2.74 22.21 -4.17
N VAL A 110 -3.03 21.60 -3.02
CA VAL A 110 -4.15 20.66 -2.85
C VAL A 110 -5.20 21.13 -1.84
N TRP A 111 -5.24 22.43 -1.54
CA TRP A 111 -6.19 22.99 -0.59
C TRP A 111 -7.64 22.61 -0.87
N GLY A 112 -8.30 22.04 0.14
CA GLY A 112 -9.70 21.59 0.10
C GLY A 112 -9.94 20.31 -0.71
N LYS A 113 -8.89 19.62 -1.16
CA LYS A 113 -8.99 18.33 -1.86
C LYS A 113 -8.97 17.16 -0.89
N THR A 114 -9.50 16.04 -1.37
CA THR A 114 -9.42 14.72 -0.74
C THR A 114 -8.51 13.78 -1.54
N VAL A 115 -8.17 12.62 -0.96
CA VAL A 115 -7.40 11.58 -1.67
C VAL A 115 -8.07 11.11 -2.97
N GLU A 116 -9.39 11.25 -3.09
CA GLU A 116 -10.12 10.93 -4.32
C GLU A 116 -9.82 11.93 -5.45
N ASP A 117 -9.60 13.20 -5.11
CA ASP A 117 -9.30 14.27 -6.06
C ASP A 117 -7.83 14.25 -6.52
N ASP A 118 -6.91 13.89 -5.62
CA ASP A 118 -5.47 13.86 -5.87
C ASP A 118 -4.78 12.79 -4.99
N PRO A 119 -4.75 11.52 -5.44
CA PRO A 119 -4.30 10.39 -4.62
C PRO A 119 -2.81 10.40 -4.31
N ILE A 120 -2.04 11.30 -4.93
CA ILE A 120 -0.59 11.41 -4.74
C ILE A 120 -0.28 12.57 -3.81
N SER A 121 -0.84 13.75 -4.09
CA SER A 121 -0.41 14.98 -3.41
C SER A 121 -1.18 15.24 -2.12
N VAL A 122 -2.44 14.80 -2.01
CA VAL A 122 -3.22 14.96 -0.77
C VAL A 122 -2.62 14.19 0.40
N PRO A 123 -2.25 12.91 0.28
CA PRO A 123 -1.64 12.19 1.41
C PRO A 123 -0.32 12.76 1.92
N LEU A 124 0.36 13.60 1.12
CA LEU A 124 1.57 14.31 1.54
C LEU A 124 1.26 15.63 2.26
N ALA A 125 0.12 16.23 1.97
CA ALA A 125 -0.29 17.52 2.53
C ALA A 125 -1.31 17.40 3.67
N ASP A 126 -2.02 16.27 3.78
CA ASP A 126 -2.91 15.90 4.88
C ASP A 126 -2.05 15.30 6.01
N VAL A 127 -1.49 16.18 6.84
CA VAL A 127 -0.50 15.82 7.87
C VAL A 127 -1.16 15.34 9.16
N ASN A 128 -2.45 15.63 9.35
CA ASN A 128 -3.23 15.15 10.50
C ASN A 128 -4.04 13.88 10.20
N TYR A 129 -4.04 13.43 8.94
CA TYR A 129 -4.71 12.24 8.41
C TYR A 129 -6.23 12.25 8.58
N ASP A 130 -6.86 13.41 8.45
CA ASP A 130 -8.31 13.54 8.54
C ASP A 130 -9.05 13.34 7.21
N GLY A 131 -8.32 13.18 6.11
CA GLY A 131 -8.83 12.90 4.78
C GLY A 131 -9.08 14.16 3.93
N THR A 132 -8.80 15.35 4.46
CA THR A 132 -8.94 16.63 3.77
C THR A 132 -7.75 17.53 4.00
N VAL A 133 -7.27 18.21 2.96
CA VAL A 133 -6.24 19.25 3.15
C VAL A 133 -6.88 20.57 3.52
N ASP A 134 -6.71 21.02 4.76
CA ASP A 134 -7.35 22.23 5.29
C ASP A 134 -6.46 23.08 6.21
N ILE A 135 -7.11 23.92 7.01
CA ILE A 135 -6.44 24.84 7.94
C ILE A 135 -5.64 24.12 9.03
N SER A 136 -6.01 22.89 9.36
CA SER A 136 -5.33 22.04 10.33
C SER A 136 -3.95 21.64 9.83
N ASP A 137 -3.84 21.30 8.54
CA ASP A 137 -2.56 20.96 7.92
C ASP A 137 -1.67 22.18 7.75
N LEU A 138 -2.25 23.29 7.31
CA LEU A 138 -1.52 24.57 7.27
C LEU A 138 -0.99 24.93 8.66
N ASN A 139 -1.80 24.73 9.70
CA ASN A 139 -1.37 25.04 11.05
C ASN A 139 -0.19 24.16 11.50
N ALA A 140 -0.10 22.91 11.07
CA ALA A 140 1.07 22.07 11.34
C ALA A 140 2.35 22.65 10.70
N VAL A 141 2.28 23.05 9.41
CA VAL A 141 3.39 23.74 8.72
C VAL A 141 3.79 25.01 9.45
N LEU A 142 2.81 25.82 9.89
CA LEU A 142 3.08 27.08 10.57
C LEU A 142 3.65 26.89 12.00
N ILE A 143 3.24 25.84 12.72
CA ILE A 143 3.77 25.51 14.06
C ILE A 143 5.27 25.15 13.99
N ASP A 144 5.67 24.50 12.90
CA ASP A 144 7.05 24.07 12.70
C ASP A 144 7.87 25.04 11.85
N TRP A 145 7.31 26.20 11.46
CA TRP A 145 7.95 27.13 10.55
C TRP A 145 9.39 27.52 10.93
N GLY A 146 10.31 27.34 9.97
CA GLY A 146 11.73 27.64 10.13
C GLY A 146 12.51 26.65 10.99
N LYS A 147 11.87 25.57 11.46
CA LYS A 147 12.60 24.46 12.10
C LYS A 147 13.42 23.72 11.05
N THR A 148 14.55 23.19 11.51
CA THR A 148 15.49 22.49 10.63
C THR A 148 15.99 21.22 11.29
N GLY A 149 16.48 20.31 10.46
CA GLY A 149 16.94 18.99 10.90
C GLY A 149 15.79 18.16 11.44
N PHE A 150 16.17 17.13 12.17
CA PHE A 150 15.21 16.19 12.73
C PHE A 150 14.50 16.75 13.99
N ALA A 151 13.22 16.45 14.13
CA ALA A 151 12.45 16.62 15.35
C ALA A 151 13.10 15.83 16.52
N PRO A 152 13.10 16.38 17.74
CA PRO A 152 13.73 15.79 18.92
C PRO A 152 12.99 14.60 19.52
#